data_AF-A0AAD8F0N5-F1
#
_entry.id   AF-A0AAD8F0N5-F1
#
_cell.length_a   1.000
_cell.length_b   1.000
_cell.length_c   1.000
_cell.angle_alpha   90.00
_cell.angle_beta   90.00
_cell.angle_gamma   90.00
#
_symmetry.space_group_name_H-M   'P 1'
#
loop_
_entity.id
_entity.type
_entity.pdbx_description
1 polymer ?
#
loop_
_entity_poly.entity_id
_entity_poly.type
_entity_poly.pdbx_seq_one_letter_code
_entity_poly.pdbx_strand_id
1 'polypeptide(L)'
;MKCKVVFHVSGEADVIIGKSIRSNEQAFILSNDTDFAIFPEINFLPIEFFDVNGQIGLGLSSFEPKVPENIVCGMVCADDITKLFKLPNRESLIEVATIAGNDVTRPVLIKYKEYREVYMARLFRISEQIKKNKAIENCDFFGLLMSKSDEFNQAVRHSRQFYALQVPEEDEPQDGSSLQIIFSNIRQGKFPSTILSMYRGKYWRRQILEDPAEGMPVAEEVMSEIRSYLYKLVLPLESEFVTEIGRTMTNNFTETQVTKISDDQFPSLEELQNNSISSKLNLFEKILSHKDSFDLHEGQSHLKVFGTKKGFTFLILRYFLSLNWNLNLCLTSREVYALIAWTAVEHNAFEYLKFNILPSSRCLTLQSWVQNLYRIVYAFLGNVLGISDEFPPPKELFTASAWVVLYTSCSSEKLVCPKHVAIEEMQKAHQCVVKTIQENEDLVKKIIDGFFSFDLTELKATDWAYHK
;
A
#
# COMPACT_ATOMS: atom_id res chain seq x y z
N MET A 1 -14.90 -2.41 14.27
CA MET A 1 -15.62 -1.95 13.07
C MET A 1 -15.15 -2.78 11.88
N LYS A 2 -16.07 -3.43 11.15
CA LYS A 2 -15.75 -4.11 9.89
C LYS A 2 -15.82 -3.07 8.78
N CYS A 3 -14.69 -2.75 8.15
CA CYS A 3 -14.67 -1.91 6.95
C CYS A 3 -15.12 -2.74 5.75
N LYS A 4 -16.17 -2.30 5.06
CA LYS A 4 -16.63 -2.96 3.82
C LYS A 4 -15.81 -2.39 2.67
N VAL A 5 -14.96 -3.21 2.08
CA VAL A 5 -14.25 -2.86 0.84
C VAL A 5 -15.13 -3.28 -0.33
N VAL A 6 -15.44 -2.33 -1.21
CA VAL A 6 -16.16 -2.62 -2.45
C VAL A 6 -15.13 -2.74 -3.57
N PHE A 7 -15.04 -3.93 -4.15
CA PHE A 7 -14.24 -4.16 -5.35
C PHE A 7 -15.19 -4.16 -6.54
N HIS A 8 -15.04 -3.16 -7.41
CA HIS A 8 -15.69 -3.12 -8.72
C HIS A 8 -14.61 -2.98 -9.79
N VAL A 9 -14.83 -3.63 -10.93
CA VAL A 9 -13.76 -3.94 -11.88
C VAL A 9 -14.03 -3.48 -13.30
N SER A 10 -15.12 -2.75 -13.49
CA SER A 10 -15.54 -2.14 -14.76
C SER A 10 -16.33 -0.85 -14.49
N GLY A 11 -16.21 0.14 -15.38
CA GLY A 11 -16.80 1.47 -15.24
C GLY A 11 -15.99 2.46 -14.38
N GLU A 12 -16.43 3.72 -14.41
CA GLU A 12 -15.79 4.84 -13.70
C GLU A 12 -15.99 4.73 -12.18
N ALA A 13 -14.90 4.73 -11.41
CA ALA A 13 -14.91 4.49 -9.98
C ALA A 13 -15.86 5.44 -9.23
N ASP A 14 -15.88 6.70 -9.62
CA ASP A 14 -16.69 7.74 -8.99
C ASP A 14 -18.20 7.49 -9.17
N VAL A 15 -18.62 6.98 -10.33
CA VAL A 15 -20.02 6.61 -10.59
C VAL A 15 -20.42 5.43 -9.72
N ILE A 16 -19.55 4.43 -9.58
CA ILE A 16 -19.82 3.22 -8.79
C ILE A 16 -19.94 3.57 -7.31
N ILE A 17 -18.97 4.35 -6.80
CA ILE A 17 -19.01 4.87 -5.43
C ILE A 17 -20.30 5.65 -5.23
N GLY A 18 -20.64 6.55 -6.16
CA GLY A 18 -21.84 7.37 -6.06
C GLY A 18 -23.14 6.57 -6.05
N LYS A 19 -23.30 5.61 -6.98
CA LYS A 19 -24.45 4.69 -7.01
C LYS A 19 -24.57 3.86 -5.72
N SER A 20 -23.45 3.35 -5.21
CA SER A 20 -23.44 2.48 -4.02
C SER A 20 -23.87 3.21 -2.74
N ILE A 21 -23.52 4.49 -2.62
CA ILE A 21 -23.78 5.31 -1.44
C ILE A 21 -25.16 5.96 -1.49
N ARG A 22 -25.74 6.17 -2.68
CA ARG A 22 -27.09 6.73 -2.83
C ARG A 22 -28.18 5.98 -2.05
N SER A 23 -28.01 4.67 -1.86
CA SER A 23 -28.93 3.83 -1.08
C SER A 23 -28.81 3.99 0.44
N ASN A 24 -27.82 4.77 0.91
CA ASN A 24 -27.50 4.95 2.32
C ASN A 24 -27.45 6.44 2.68
N GLU A 25 -28.57 6.98 3.16
CA GLU A 25 -28.74 8.40 3.53
C GLU A 25 -27.76 8.90 4.61
N GLN A 26 -27.11 7.99 5.35
CA GLN A 26 -26.15 8.33 6.41
C GLN A 26 -24.68 8.29 5.95
N ALA A 27 -24.41 7.90 4.71
CA ALA A 27 -23.05 7.79 4.20
C ALA A 27 -22.56 9.11 3.57
N PHE A 28 -21.27 9.39 3.79
CA PHE A 28 -20.55 10.53 3.24
C PHE A 28 -19.35 10.03 2.44
N ILE A 29 -19.03 10.72 1.35
CA ILE A 29 -17.81 10.43 0.58
C ILE A 29 -16.69 11.32 1.07
N LEU A 30 -15.57 10.70 1.43
CA LEU A 30 -14.31 11.38 1.73
C LEU A 30 -13.38 11.28 0.51
N SER A 31 -13.17 12.39 -0.19
CA SER A 31 -12.32 12.49 -1.40
C SER A 31 -11.79 13.92 -1.55
N ASN A 32 -10.89 14.17 -2.50
CA ASN A 32 -10.60 15.52 -3.00
C ASN A 32 -11.17 15.75 -4.39
N ASP A 33 -11.80 14.73 -4.96
CA ASP A 33 -12.43 14.84 -6.26
C ASP A 33 -13.73 15.64 -6.16
N THR A 34 -13.82 16.70 -6.97
CA THR A 34 -14.97 17.59 -6.99
C THR A 34 -16.17 17.02 -7.73
N ASP A 35 -16.01 15.92 -8.49
CA ASP A 35 -17.11 15.28 -9.19
C ASP A 35 -18.22 14.79 -8.24
N PHE A 36 -17.84 14.35 -7.03
CA PHE A 36 -18.79 13.97 -5.98
C PHE A 36 -19.67 15.13 -5.49
N ALA A 37 -19.23 16.38 -5.67
CA ALA A 37 -20.02 17.55 -5.30
C ALA A 37 -21.14 17.86 -6.32
N ILE A 38 -21.11 17.23 -7.49
CA ILE A 38 -22.08 17.41 -8.57
C ILE A 38 -23.11 16.28 -8.58
N PHE A 39 -22.74 15.07 -8.15
CA PHE A 39 -23.63 13.92 -8.15
C PHE A 39 -24.91 14.14 -7.30
N PRO A 40 -26.05 13.62 -7.76
CA PRO A 40 -27.32 13.79 -7.06
C PRO A 40 -27.34 13.00 -5.76
N GLU A 41 -27.89 13.61 -4.71
CA GLU A 41 -28.17 12.94 -3.41
C GLU A 41 -26.92 12.40 -2.71
N ILE A 42 -25.76 12.97 -3.03
CA ILE A 42 -24.48 12.63 -2.40
C ILE A 42 -23.99 13.80 -1.56
N ASN A 43 -23.54 13.47 -0.36
CA ASN A 43 -22.85 14.41 0.52
C ASN A 43 -21.36 14.08 0.50
N PHE A 44 -20.57 15.08 0.14
CA PHE A 44 -19.13 14.97 -0.04
C PHE A 44 -18.39 15.82 0.99
N LEU A 45 -17.27 15.30 1.44
CA LEU A 45 -16.43 15.92 2.44
C LEU A 45 -14.98 15.98 1.91
N PRO A 46 -14.47 17.19 1.59
CA PRO A 46 -13.10 17.34 1.10
C PRO A 46 -12.07 16.87 2.13
N ILE A 47 -11.09 16.07 1.70
CA ILE A 47 -10.01 15.59 2.58
C ILE A 47 -9.19 16.74 3.15
N GLU A 48 -9.11 17.87 2.43
CA GLU A 48 -8.43 19.09 2.90
C GLU A 48 -8.97 19.67 4.22
N PHE A 49 -10.19 19.33 4.62
CA PHE A 49 -10.76 19.70 5.92
C PHE A 49 -10.51 18.67 7.03
N PHE A 50 -9.87 17.54 6.71
CA PHE A 50 -9.51 16.50 7.66
C PHE A 50 -8.00 16.48 7.87
N ASP A 51 -7.61 16.36 9.13
CA ASP A 51 -6.22 16.16 9.49
C ASP A 51 -5.74 14.71 9.26
N VAL A 52 -6.05 14.13 8.10
CA VAL A 52 -5.73 12.73 7.78
C VAL A 52 -4.22 12.47 7.86
N ASN A 53 -3.41 13.52 7.71
CA ASN A 53 -1.96 13.47 7.70
C ASN A 53 -1.29 14.06 8.97
N GLY A 54 -2.04 14.53 9.97
CA GLY A 54 -1.45 15.18 11.16
C GLY A 54 -0.84 16.58 10.90
N GLN A 55 -1.19 17.21 9.78
CA GLN A 55 -0.76 18.53 9.32
C GLN A 55 -1.44 19.71 10.03
N ILE A 56 -2.61 19.53 10.66
CA ILE A 56 -3.23 20.58 11.51
C ILE A 56 -2.38 20.84 12.78
N GLY A 57 -1.38 19.99 13.07
CA GLY A 57 -0.33 20.29 14.04
C GLY A 57 0.93 20.97 13.49
N LEU A 58 1.21 20.94 12.18
CA LEU A 58 2.53 21.28 11.63
C LEU A 58 2.42 21.65 10.14
N GLY A 59 2.08 22.90 9.79
CA GLY A 59 1.85 23.20 8.38
C GLY A 59 1.90 24.65 7.87
N LEU A 60 2.04 25.66 8.73
CA LEU A 60 2.38 27.02 8.29
C LEU A 60 3.49 27.55 9.20
N SER A 61 4.43 28.29 8.62
CA SER A 61 5.63 28.87 9.23
C SER A 61 5.32 29.95 10.28
N SER A 62 4.48 29.64 11.26
CA SER A 62 4.26 30.42 12.48
C SER A 62 4.76 29.63 13.68
N PHE A 63 5.61 30.26 14.49
CA PHE A 63 6.43 29.65 15.55
C PHE A 63 5.67 29.12 16.79
N GLU A 64 4.34 29.06 16.79
CA GLU A 64 3.58 28.51 17.90
C GLU A 64 2.43 27.62 17.42
N PRO A 65 2.29 26.39 17.96
CA PRO A 65 1.16 25.52 17.66
C PRO A 65 -0.11 26.15 18.21
N LYS A 66 -0.96 26.67 17.33
CA LYS A 66 -2.33 27.04 17.69
C LYS A 66 -3.22 25.84 17.44
N VAL A 67 -3.69 25.22 18.52
CA VAL A 67 -4.82 24.29 18.46
C VAL A 67 -6.01 25.10 17.95
N PRO A 68 -6.64 24.74 16.81
CA PRO A 68 -7.84 25.42 16.37
C PRO A 68 -8.92 25.24 17.45
N GLU A 69 -9.44 26.34 17.98
CA GLU A 69 -10.51 26.30 19.00
C GLU A 69 -11.76 25.59 18.48
N ASN A 70 -11.99 25.63 17.16
CA ASN A 70 -13.06 24.92 16.48
C ASN A 70 -12.60 24.45 15.09
N ILE A 71 -12.86 23.19 14.73
CA ILE A 71 -12.76 22.69 13.36
C ILE A 71 -14.16 22.74 12.75
N VAL A 72 -14.36 23.60 11.76
CA VAL A 72 -15.63 23.66 11.00
C VAL A 72 -15.48 22.79 9.77
N CYS A 73 -15.93 21.55 9.84
CA CYS A 73 -16.04 20.68 8.67
C CYS A 73 -17.29 21.07 7.88
N GLY A 74 -17.11 21.64 6.69
CA GLY A 74 -18.20 21.94 5.77
C GLY A 74 -18.56 20.71 4.94
N MET A 75 -19.77 20.18 5.12
CA MET A 75 -20.34 19.24 4.15
C MET A 75 -20.66 19.99 2.87
N VAL A 76 -20.23 19.48 1.73
CA VAL A 76 -20.53 20.03 0.41
C VAL A 76 -21.58 19.15 -0.24
N CYS A 77 -22.71 19.75 -0.61
CA CYS A 77 -23.75 19.08 -1.39
C CYS A 77 -24.10 19.89 -2.65
N ALA A 78 -24.62 19.19 -3.66
CA ALA A 78 -25.00 19.81 -4.93
C ALA A 78 -26.03 20.95 -4.76
N ASP A 79 -26.91 20.88 -3.75
CA ASP A 79 -27.89 21.94 -3.47
C ASP A 79 -27.22 23.24 -3.04
N ASP A 80 -26.21 23.15 -2.19
CA ASP A 80 -25.55 24.34 -1.65
C ASP A 80 -24.72 25.01 -2.73
N ILE A 81 -24.08 24.23 -3.61
CA ILE A 81 -23.39 24.75 -4.79
C ILE A 81 -24.38 25.38 -5.78
N THR A 82 -25.52 24.74 -6.02
CA THR A 82 -26.59 25.27 -6.89
C THR A 82 -27.08 26.62 -6.37
N LYS A 83 -27.30 26.74 -5.05
CA LYS A 83 -27.67 28.01 -4.39
C LYS A 83 -26.57 29.06 -4.48
N LEU A 84 -25.30 28.67 -4.25
CA LEU A 84 -24.15 29.57 -4.31
C LEU A 84 -24.03 30.25 -5.67
N PHE A 85 -24.18 29.48 -6.75
CA PHE A 85 -24.16 30.00 -8.12
C PHE A 85 -25.51 30.56 -8.60
N LYS A 86 -26.55 30.52 -7.76
CA LYS A 86 -27.93 30.97 -8.07
C LYS A 86 -28.46 30.32 -9.36
N LEU A 87 -28.18 29.03 -9.54
CA LEU A 87 -28.64 28.24 -10.66
C LEU A 87 -30.11 27.87 -10.48
N PRO A 88 -30.89 27.70 -11.57
CA PRO A 88 -32.32 27.45 -11.47
C PRO A 88 -32.66 26.05 -10.95
N ASN A 89 -31.78 25.07 -11.18
CA ASN A 89 -31.94 23.67 -10.75
C ASN A 89 -30.58 22.95 -10.70
N ARG A 90 -30.57 21.73 -10.16
CA ARG A 90 -29.36 20.89 -10.07
C ARG A 90 -28.83 20.48 -11.44
N GLU A 91 -29.71 20.27 -12.41
CA GLU A 91 -29.31 19.93 -13.79
C GLU A 91 -28.43 21.04 -14.39
N SER A 92 -28.70 22.30 -14.07
CA SER A 92 -27.85 23.42 -14.48
C SER A 92 -26.44 23.35 -13.88
N LEU A 93 -26.25 22.72 -12.72
CA LEU A 93 -24.93 22.52 -12.15
C LEU A 93 -24.12 21.49 -12.95
N ILE A 94 -24.78 20.44 -13.47
CA ILE A 94 -24.19 19.48 -14.41
C ILE A 94 -23.72 20.19 -15.68
N GLU A 95 -24.54 21.09 -16.22
CA GLU A 95 -24.18 21.90 -17.39
C GLU A 95 -22.93 22.75 -17.09
N VAL A 96 -22.89 23.42 -15.93
CA VAL A 96 -21.74 24.22 -15.50
C VAL A 96 -20.47 23.38 -15.38
N ALA A 97 -20.53 22.21 -14.71
CA ALA A 97 -19.39 21.30 -14.59
C ALA A 97 -18.89 20.82 -15.97
N THR A 98 -19.83 20.52 -16.87
CA THR A 98 -19.53 20.08 -18.24
C THR A 98 -18.79 21.15 -19.04
N ILE A 99 -19.23 22.40 -19.06
CA ILE A 99 -18.51 23.46 -19.81
C ILE A 99 -17.39 24.15 -19.03
N ALA A 100 -17.24 23.88 -17.73
CA ALA A 100 -16.05 24.21 -16.96
C ALA A 100 -14.83 23.36 -17.35
N GLY A 101 -15.05 22.26 -18.10
CA GLY A 101 -14.02 21.38 -18.59
C GLY A 101 -13.66 20.30 -17.59
N ASN A 102 -14.53 19.29 -17.49
CA ASN A 102 -14.21 18.01 -16.85
C ASN A 102 -13.29 17.14 -17.73
N ASP A 103 -12.93 15.96 -17.26
CA ASP A 103 -11.95 15.08 -17.93
C ASP A 103 -12.31 14.73 -19.38
N VAL A 104 -13.60 14.73 -19.71
CA VAL A 104 -14.11 14.37 -21.05
C VAL A 104 -14.20 15.58 -21.97
N THR A 105 -14.63 16.74 -21.46
CA THR A 105 -14.87 17.94 -22.27
C THR A 105 -13.66 18.86 -22.39
N ARG A 106 -12.81 18.91 -21.36
CA ARG A 106 -11.62 19.77 -21.32
C ARG A 106 -10.66 19.53 -22.47
N PRO A 107 -10.34 18.28 -22.88
CA PRO A 107 -9.45 18.02 -24.02
C PRO A 107 -9.96 18.62 -25.34
N VAL A 108 -11.28 18.75 -25.48
CA VAL A 108 -11.93 19.34 -26.66
C VAL A 108 -11.95 20.87 -26.53
N LEU A 109 -12.44 21.39 -25.39
CA LEU A 109 -12.62 22.81 -25.14
C LEU A 109 -11.31 23.60 -25.18
N ILE A 110 -10.22 23.04 -24.65
CA ILE A 110 -8.90 23.69 -24.67
C ILE A 110 -8.40 23.99 -26.08
N LYS A 111 -8.90 23.33 -27.14
CA LYS A 111 -8.50 23.61 -28.53
C LYS A 111 -8.97 25.00 -28.99
N TYR A 112 -10.04 25.54 -28.39
CA TYR A 112 -10.68 26.79 -28.82
C TYR A 112 -10.14 28.02 -28.07
N LYS A 113 -9.72 29.04 -28.83
CA LYS A 113 -9.15 30.28 -28.27
C LYS A 113 -10.12 31.00 -27.34
N GLU A 114 -11.37 31.13 -27.76
CA GLU A 114 -12.43 31.78 -26.98
C GLU A 114 -12.62 31.09 -25.62
N TYR A 115 -12.63 29.75 -25.58
CA TYR A 115 -12.68 29.01 -24.31
C TYR A 115 -11.53 29.38 -23.36
N ARG A 116 -10.28 29.31 -23.85
CA ARG A 116 -9.09 29.60 -23.04
C ARG A 116 -9.07 31.04 -22.51
N GLU A 117 -9.48 31.99 -23.34
CA GLU A 117 -9.38 33.42 -23.00
C GLU A 117 -10.57 33.94 -22.20
N VAL A 118 -11.75 33.35 -22.39
CA VAL A 118 -13.03 33.87 -21.87
C VAL A 118 -13.56 33.05 -20.71
N TYR A 119 -13.45 31.72 -20.75
CA TYR A 119 -14.20 30.81 -19.87
C TYR A 119 -13.33 29.98 -18.93
N MET A 120 -12.14 29.56 -19.36
CA MET A 120 -11.25 28.69 -18.58
C MET A 120 -10.96 29.27 -17.18
N ALA A 121 -11.15 28.45 -16.15
CA ALA A 121 -11.00 28.81 -14.73
C ALA A 121 -11.91 29.95 -14.22
N ARG A 122 -13.02 30.28 -14.92
CA ARG A 122 -13.95 31.35 -14.54
C ARG A 122 -15.36 30.82 -14.29
N LEU A 123 -15.51 30.01 -13.24
CA LEU A 123 -16.77 29.31 -12.90
C LEU A 123 -17.98 30.24 -12.77
N PHE A 124 -17.86 31.40 -12.14
CA PHE A 124 -18.97 32.37 -12.05
C PHE A 124 -19.44 32.90 -13.41
N ARG A 125 -18.53 33.05 -14.38
CA ARG A 125 -18.90 33.48 -15.73
C ARG A 125 -19.63 32.37 -16.47
N ILE A 126 -19.17 31.14 -16.29
CA ILE A 126 -19.80 29.94 -16.84
C ILE A 126 -21.20 29.75 -16.24
N SER A 127 -21.35 29.90 -14.92
CA SER A 127 -22.64 29.78 -14.25
C SER A 127 -23.62 30.84 -14.71
N GLU A 128 -23.20 32.08 -14.93
CA GLU A 128 -24.07 33.12 -15.49
C GLU A 128 -24.52 32.82 -16.93
N GLN A 129 -23.70 32.17 -17.76
CA GLN A 129 -24.14 31.70 -19.09
C GLN A 129 -25.24 30.65 -18.98
N ILE A 130 -25.05 29.63 -18.15
CA ILE A 130 -26.06 28.58 -17.97
C ILE A 130 -27.32 29.14 -17.31
N LYS A 131 -27.19 30.03 -16.32
CA LYS A 131 -28.34 30.67 -15.69
C LYS A 131 -29.17 31.50 -16.68
N LYS A 132 -28.53 32.22 -17.59
CA LYS A 132 -29.20 33.01 -18.64
C LYS A 132 -29.85 32.11 -19.69
N ASN A 133 -29.14 31.10 -20.17
CA ASN A 133 -29.51 30.32 -21.35
C ASN A 133 -30.17 28.97 -21.02
N LYS A 134 -30.18 28.57 -19.74
CA LYS A 134 -30.71 27.32 -19.14
C LYS A 134 -30.03 26.01 -19.56
N ALA A 135 -29.37 25.97 -20.72
CA ALA A 135 -28.69 24.78 -21.25
C ALA A 135 -27.49 25.17 -22.11
N ILE A 136 -26.53 24.25 -22.29
CA ILE A 136 -25.33 24.47 -23.12
C ILE A 136 -25.70 24.79 -24.57
N GLU A 137 -26.70 24.10 -25.14
CA GLU A 137 -27.15 24.26 -26.53
C GLU A 137 -27.63 25.68 -26.85
N ASN A 138 -28.12 26.38 -25.83
CA ASN A 138 -28.65 27.75 -25.97
C ASN A 138 -27.57 28.82 -25.76
N CYS A 139 -26.34 28.44 -25.41
CA CYS A 139 -25.23 29.39 -25.27
C CYS A 139 -24.63 29.68 -26.65
N ASP A 140 -24.40 30.96 -26.98
CA ASP A 140 -23.90 31.35 -28.32
C ASP A 140 -22.63 30.60 -28.75
N PHE A 141 -21.61 30.55 -27.87
CA PHE A 141 -20.35 29.87 -28.17
C PHE A 141 -20.48 28.34 -28.09
N PHE A 142 -21.00 27.81 -26.98
CA PHE A 142 -21.02 26.37 -26.73
C PHE A 142 -22.08 25.63 -27.56
N GLY A 143 -23.23 26.24 -27.83
CA GLY A 143 -24.27 25.70 -28.71
C GLY A 143 -23.78 25.62 -30.15
N LEU A 144 -23.09 26.66 -30.64
CA LEU A 144 -22.43 26.61 -31.94
C LEU A 144 -21.37 25.49 -31.97
N LEU A 145 -20.60 25.33 -30.91
CA LEU A 145 -19.59 24.28 -30.81
C LEU A 145 -20.22 22.88 -30.84
N MET A 146 -21.31 22.65 -30.10
CA MET A 146 -22.05 21.38 -30.13
C MET A 146 -22.61 21.05 -31.51
N SER A 147 -23.03 22.06 -32.28
CA SER A 147 -23.54 21.87 -33.64
C SER A 147 -22.46 21.54 -34.67
N LYS A 148 -21.20 21.92 -34.41
CA LYS A 148 -20.08 21.82 -35.36
C LYS A 148 -19.05 20.75 -35.00
N SER A 149 -19.02 20.30 -33.75
CA SER A 149 -18.07 19.32 -33.25
C SER A 149 -18.82 18.12 -32.69
N ASP A 150 -18.81 17.02 -33.44
CA ASP A 150 -19.36 15.74 -32.97
C ASP A 150 -18.62 15.26 -31.71
N GLU A 151 -17.30 15.49 -31.64
CA GLU A 151 -16.46 15.20 -30.46
C GLU A 151 -16.99 15.93 -29.21
N PHE A 152 -17.26 17.24 -29.31
CA PHE A 152 -17.80 18.00 -28.18
C PHE A 152 -19.24 17.59 -27.83
N ASN A 153 -20.08 17.34 -28.82
CA ASN A 153 -21.46 16.90 -28.62
C ASN A 153 -21.52 15.56 -27.86
N GLN A 154 -20.69 14.59 -28.27
CA GLN A 154 -20.56 13.30 -27.58
C GLN A 154 -20.03 13.48 -26.16
N ALA A 155 -18.99 14.31 -25.97
CA ALA A 155 -18.45 14.60 -24.64
C ALA A 155 -19.51 15.22 -23.70
N VAL A 156 -20.31 16.17 -24.18
CA VAL A 156 -21.42 16.77 -23.41
C VAL A 156 -22.46 15.71 -23.02
N ARG A 157 -22.87 14.84 -23.95
CA ARG A 157 -23.82 13.76 -23.66
C ARG A 157 -23.27 12.78 -22.63
N HIS A 158 -22.00 12.40 -22.75
CA HIS A 158 -21.35 11.51 -21.80
C HIS A 158 -21.25 12.14 -20.40
N SER A 159 -20.84 13.41 -20.30
CA SER A 159 -20.80 14.14 -19.01
C SER A 159 -22.16 14.23 -18.33
N ARG A 160 -23.24 14.45 -19.10
CA ARG A 160 -24.60 14.42 -18.55
C ARG A 160 -24.97 13.05 -17.97
N GLN A 161 -24.63 11.98 -18.68
CA GLN A 161 -24.85 10.60 -18.19
C GLN A 161 -24.00 10.29 -16.95
N PHE A 162 -22.74 10.74 -16.94
CA PHE A 162 -21.81 10.60 -15.82
C PHE A 162 -22.35 11.25 -14.55
N TYR A 163 -22.64 12.56 -14.59
CA TYR A 163 -23.11 13.28 -13.41
C TYR A 163 -24.53 12.92 -12.98
N ALA A 164 -25.37 12.42 -13.90
CA ALA A 164 -26.67 11.86 -13.56
C ALA A 164 -26.60 10.44 -12.98
N LEU A 165 -25.40 9.83 -12.88
CA LEU A 165 -25.18 8.44 -12.49
C LEU A 165 -25.93 7.44 -13.40
N GLN A 166 -26.11 7.79 -14.67
CA GLN A 166 -26.84 7.01 -15.68
C GLN A 166 -25.91 6.28 -16.67
N VAL A 167 -24.59 6.33 -16.45
CA VAL A 167 -23.64 5.53 -17.24
C VAL A 167 -24.01 4.05 -17.05
N PRO A 168 -24.21 3.29 -18.14
CA PRO A 168 -24.42 1.85 -18.07
C PRO A 168 -23.28 1.21 -17.29
N GLU A 169 -23.58 0.23 -16.44
CA GLU A 169 -22.53 -0.63 -15.92
C GLU A 169 -21.91 -1.36 -17.11
N GLU A 170 -20.60 -1.22 -17.29
CA GLU A 170 -19.89 -2.03 -18.27
C GLU A 170 -19.95 -3.47 -17.77
N ASP A 171 -20.60 -4.36 -18.53
CA ASP A 171 -20.59 -5.79 -18.24
C ASP A 171 -19.15 -6.25 -18.07
N GLU A 172 -18.86 -7.05 -17.03
CA GLU A 172 -17.57 -7.73 -16.94
C GLU A 172 -17.38 -8.53 -18.25
N PRO A 173 -16.28 -8.33 -19.00
CA PRO A 173 -16.02 -9.12 -20.18
C PRO A 173 -16.08 -10.61 -19.81
N GLN A 174 -16.93 -11.38 -20.51
CA GLN A 174 -17.15 -12.81 -20.25
C GLN A 174 -15.86 -13.64 -20.36
N ASP A 175 -14.84 -13.13 -21.07
CA ASP A 175 -13.51 -13.71 -21.13
C ASP A 175 -12.54 -12.99 -20.19
N GLY A 176 -12.58 -13.45 -18.93
CA GLY A 176 -11.50 -13.33 -17.97
C GLY A 176 -11.72 -12.27 -16.90
N SER A 177 -11.85 -12.74 -15.64
CA SER A 177 -11.81 -11.88 -14.45
C SER A 177 -10.65 -10.89 -14.55
N SER A 178 -10.79 -9.67 -14.04
CA SER A 178 -9.75 -8.64 -14.13
C SER A 178 -8.41 -9.07 -13.52
N LEU A 179 -8.43 -10.07 -12.64
CA LEU A 179 -7.24 -10.82 -12.21
C LEU A 179 -6.50 -11.46 -13.38
N GLN A 180 -7.17 -12.10 -14.34
CA GLN A 180 -6.56 -12.64 -15.55
C GLN A 180 -5.98 -11.55 -16.47
N ILE A 181 -6.60 -10.37 -16.55
CA ILE A 181 -6.05 -9.24 -17.32
C ILE A 181 -4.78 -8.72 -16.62
N ILE A 182 -4.81 -8.55 -15.29
CA ILE A 182 -3.65 -8.18 -14.50
C ILE A 182 -2.55 -9.24 -14.61
N PHE A 183 -2.88 -10.52 -14.43
CA PHE A 183 -1.96 -11.64 -14.55
C PHE A 183 -1.37 -11.76 -15.96
N SER A 184 -2.16 -11.60 -17.01
CA SER A 184 -1.66 -11.65 -18.39
C SER A 184 -0.71 -10.49 -18.69
N ASN A 185 -0.98 -9.28 -18.18
CA ASN A 185 -0.07 -8.15 -18.35
C ASN A 185 1.19 -8.24 -17.48
N ILE A 186 1.13 -8.86 -16.30
CA ILE A 186 2.31 -9.23 -15.51
C ILE A 186 3.14 -10.27 -16.25
N ARG A 187 2.52 -11.35 -16.76
CA ARG A 187 3.19 -12.39 -17.56
C ARG A 187 3.87 -11.82 -18.80
N GLN A 188 3.27 -10.83 -19.44
CA GLN A 188 3.81 -10.15 -20.62
C GLN A 188 4.86 -9.07 -20.26
N GLY A 189 5.22 -8.90 -18.98
CA GLY A 189 6.18 -7.89 -18.52
C GLY A 189 5.72 -6.44 -18.69
N LYS A 190 4.44 -6.22 -19.01
CA LYS A 190 3.85 -4.89 -19.20
C LYS A 190 3.58 -4.18 -17.87
N PHE A 191 3.22 -4.96 -16.84
CA PHE A 191 3.10 -4.49 -15.46
C PHE A 191 4.16 -5.16 -14.57
N PRO A 192 4.90 -4.40 -13.76
CA PRO A 192 5.70 -4.98 -12.69
C PRO A 192 4.78 -5.52 -11.58
N SER A 193 5.11 -6.66 -10.98
CA SER A 193 4.48 -7.10 -9.73
C SER A 193 4.90 -6.14 -8.60
N THR A 194 4.09 -5.10 -8.40
CA THR A 194 4.43 -3.97 -7.53
C THR A 194 3.51 -4.00 -6.31
N ILE A 195 4.06 -3.92 -5.10
CA ILE A 195 3.29 -3.78 -3.87
C ILE A 195 3.70 -2.45 -3.22
N LEU A 196 2.92 -1.37 -3.26
CA LEU A 196 3.37 -0.15 -2.58
C LEU A 196 3.44 -0.36 -1.08
N SER A 197 4.58 0.05 -0.51
CA SER A 197 4.72 0.26 0.91
C SER A 197 4.85 1.75 1.18
N MET A 198 4.22 2.19 2.25
CA MET A 198 4.38 3.53 2.78
C MET A 198 5.42 3.49 3.91
N TYR A 199 6.39 4.40 3.85
CA TYR A 199 7.33 4.65 4.94
C TYR A 199 7.45 6.16 5.09
N ARG A 200 7.15 6.67 6.29
CA ARG A 200 7.11 8.11 6.62
C ARG A 200 6.07 8.94 5.84
N GLY A 201 4.89 8.38 5.54
CA GLY A 201 3.87 9.11 4.76
C GLY A 201 4.26 9.38 3.30
N LYS A 202 5.37 8.79 2.83
CA LYS A 202 5.78 8.81 1.43
C LYS A 202 5.45 7.46 0.81
N TYR A 203 4.80 7.50 -0.36
CA TYR A 203 4.60 6.33 -1.19
C TYR A 203 5.94 5.94 -1.81
N TRP A 204 6.43 4.75 -1.49
CA TRP A 204 7.62 4.21 -2.14
C TRP A 204 7.13 3.27 -3.24
N ARG A 205 7.36 3.67 -4.50
CA ARG A 205 7.13 2.80 -5.66
C ARG A 205 7.96 1.54 -5.47
N ARG A 206 7.33 0.44 -5.05
CA ARG A 206 8.00 -0.86 -4.91
C ARG A 206 8.08 -1.53 -6.27
N GLN A 207 8.94 -1.01 -7.14
CA GLN A 207 9.60 -1.94 -8.03
C GLN A 207 10.43 -2.80 -7.08
N ILE A 208 10.05 -4.06 -6.87
CA ILE A 208 10.94 -4.99 -6.18
C ILE A 208 12.15 -5.10 -7.12
N LEU A 209 13.15 -4.25 -6.89
CA LEU A 209 14.51 -4.43 -7.39
C LEU A 209 15.12 -5.56 -6.55
N GLU A 210 14.48 -6.74 -6.57
CA GLU A 210 15.26 -7.96 -6.73
C GLU A 210 16.03 -7.73 -8.00
N ASP A 211 17.36 -7.83 -7.90
CA ASP A 211 18.21 -7.70 -9.06
C ASP A 211 17.63 -8.62 -10.16
N PRO A 212 17.13 -8.05 -11.28
CA PRO A 212 16.52 -8.84 -12.33
C PRO A 212 17.57 -9.61 -13.13
N ALA A 213 18.85 -9.50 -12.77
CA ALA A 213 19.89 -10.35 -13.29
C ALA A 213 19.60 -11.81 -12.96
N GLU A 214 19.67 -12.63 -13.99
CA GLU A 214 19.61 -14.08 -13.88
C GLU A 214 20.65 -14.59 -12.86
N GLY A 215 20.22 -15.45 -11.95
CA GLY A 215 21.03 -15.98 -10.85
C GLY A 215 20.94 -15.20 -9.54
N MET A 216 20.19 -14.09 -9.48
CA MET A 216 20.02 -13.30 -8.26
C MET A 216 18.78 -13.67 -7.44
N PRO A 217 18.81 -13.52 -6.11
CA PRO A 217 17.75 -13.89 -5.16
C PRO A 217 16.36 -13.35 -5.46
N VAL A 218 15.36 -14.24 -5.42
CA VAL A 218 13.94 -13.89 -5.52
C VAL A 218 13.20 -14.27 -4.24
N ALA A 219 12.56 -13.30 -3.58
CA ALA A 219 11.86 -13.49 -2.32
C ALA A 219 10.67 -14.46 -2.47
N GLU A 220 9.95 -14.39 -3.60
CA GLU A 220 8.82 -15.27 -3.88
C GLU A 220 9.26 -16.74 -3.90
N GLU A 221 10.33 -17.06 -4.62
CA GLU A 221 10.91 -18.41 -4.69
C GLU A 221 11.43 -18.87 -3.32
N VAL A 222 12.16 -18.02 -2.62
CA VAL A 222 12.80 -18.36 -1.34
C VAL A 222 11.79 -18.57 -0.20
N MET A 223 10.63 -17.92 -0.29
CA MET A 223 9.53 -18.11 0.67
C MET A 223 8.57 -19.25 0.27
N SER A 224 8.82 -19.98 -0.82
CA SER A 224 7.97 -21.10 -1.27
C SER A 224 7.83 -22.18 -0.19
N GLU A 225 8.86 -22.42 0.60
CA GLU A 225 8.81 -23.42 1.67
C GLU A 225 7.81 -23.06 2.77
N ILE A 226 7.72 -21.81 3.23
CA ILE A 226 6.63 -21.45 4.17
C ILE A 226 5.26 -21.67 3.53
N ARG A 227 5.12 -21.40 2.23
CA ARG A 227 3.86 -21.62 1.52
C ARG A 227 3.53 -23.10 1.39
N SER A 228 4.50 -23.99 1.21
CA SER A 228 4.26 -25.44 1.20
C SER A 228 3.74 -25.96 2.55
N TYR A 229 4.24 -25.43 3.68
CA TYR A 229 3.66 -25.69 5.00
C TYR A 229 2.22 -25.17 5.11
N LEU A 230 1.96 -23.94 4.65
CA LEU A 230 0.60 -23.38 4.65
C LEU A 230 -0.37 -24.24 3.82
N TYR A 231 0.06 -24.67 2.64
CA TYR A 231 -0.74 -25.51 1.75
C TYR A 231 -1.05 -26.87 2.37
N LYS A 232 -0.15 -27.45 3.16
CA LYS A 232 -0.47 -28.68 3.92
C LYS A 232 -1.61 -28.46 4.90
N LEU A 233 -1.74 -27.27 5.48
CA LEU A 233 -2.79 -26.94 6.43
C LEU A 233 -4.14 -26.61 5.77
N VAL A 234 -4.12 -25.94 4.61
CA VAL A 234 -5.35 -25.36 4.01
C VAL A 234 -5.87 -26.08 2.77
N LEU A 235 -5.04 -26.84 2.05
CA LEU A 235 -5.48 -27.52 0.84
C LEU A 235 -6.34 -28.74 1.16
N PRO A 236 -7.31 -29.07 0.29
CA PRO A 236 -7.98 -30.36 0.35
C PRO A 236 -6.97 -31.52 0.32
N LEU A 237 -7.33 -32.64 0.95
CA LEU A 237 -6.47 -33.84 1.03
C LEU A 237 -5.95 -34.29 -0.35
N GLU A 238 -6.78 -34.18 -1.38
CA GLU A 238 -6.47 -34.60 -2.76
C GLU A 238 -5.61 -33.60 -3.55
N SER A 239 -5.48 -32.36 -3.07
CA SER A 239 -4.71 -31.32 -3.75
C SER A 239 -3.25 -31.36 -3.29
N GLU A 240 -2.32 -31.68 -4.19
CA GLU A 240 -0.89 -31.82 -3.86
C GLU A 240 -0.07 -30.54 -4.04
N PHE A 241 -0.53 -29.59 -4.85
CA PHE A 241 0.20 -28.36 -5.13
C PHE A 241 -0.72 -27.19 -5.44
N VAL A 242 -0.17 -25.98 -5.37
CA VAL A 242 -0.78 -24.76 -5.92
C VAL A 242 0.10 -24.25 -7.06
N THR A 243 -0.52 -23.92 -8.20
CA THR A 243 0.17 -23.20 -9.26
C THR A 243 0.17 -21.71 -8.95
N GLU A 244 1.35 -21.17 -8.69
CA GLU A 244 1.60 -19.76 -8.46
C GLU A 244 2.19 -19.12 -9.73
N ILE A 245 2.00 -17.81 -9.88
CA ILE A 245 2.70 -17.01 -10.90
C ILE A 245 3.65 -16.11 -10.14
N GLY A 246 4.94 -16.27 -10.38
CA GLY A 246 5.95 -15.51 -9.67
C GLY A 246 7.25 -15.40 -10.44
N ARG A 247 8.20 -14.68 -9.86
CA ARG A 247 9.58 -14.63 -10.37
C ARG A 247 10.36 -15.82 -9.84
N THR A 248 11.42 -16.20 -10.55
CA THR A 248 12.42 -17.17 -10.08
C THR A 248 13.82 -16.61 -10.32
N MET A 249 14.85 -17.21 -9.72
CA MET A 249 16.25 -16.85 -9.94
C MET A 249 16.62 -16.85 -11.44
N THR A 250 15.97 -17.70 -12.23
CA THR A 250 16.29 -17.93 -13.65
C THR A 250 15.34 -17.23 -14.61
N ASN A 251 14.08 -16.99 -14.20
CA ASN A 251 13.06 -16.42 -15.06
C ASN A 251 12.36 -15.22 -14.39
N ASN A 252 12.24 -14.14 -15.15
CA ASN A 252 11.58 -12.92 -14.68
C ASN A 252 10.12 -13.14 -14.28
N PHE A 253 9.38 -14.03 -14.96
CA PHE A 253 8.04 -14.47 -14.58
C PHE A 253 7.79 -15.88 -15.12
N THR A 254 7.39 -16.81 -14.27
CA THR A 254 7.01 -18.17 -14.65
C THR A 254 5.87 -18.67 -13.77
N GLU A 255 5.09 -19.61 -14.30
CA GLU A 255 4.23 -20.43 -13.46
C GLU A 255 5.12 -21.41 -12.70
N THR A 256 4.99 -21.43 -11.37
CA THR A 256 5.68 -22.37 -10.48
C THR A 256 4.64 -23.19 -9.74
N GLN A 257 4.91 -24.48 -9.55
CA GLN A 257 4.10 -25.33 -8.68
C GLN A 257 4.76 -25.39 -7.31
N VAL A 258 4.04 -24.93 -6.29
CA VAL A 258 4.46 -25.08 -4.90
C VAL A 258 3.69 -26.26 -4.30
N THR A 259 4.39 -27.38 -4.17
CA THR A 259 3.86 -28.63 -3.62
C THR A 259 3.70 -28.50 -2.11
N LYS A 260 2.58 -28.96 -1.54
CA LYS A 260 2.42 -29.05 -0.08
C LYS A 260 3.43 -30.04 0.49
N ILE A 261 3.88 -29.82 1.72
CA ILE A 261 4.84 -30.74 2.34
C ILE A 261 4.24 -32.12 2.62
N SER A 262 5.08 -33.15 2.51
CA SER A 262 4.75 -34.54 2.85
C SER A 262 5.18 -34.86 4.30
N ASP A 263 4.54 -34.21 5.28
CA ASP A 263 4.69 -34.55 6.70
C ASP A 263 3.32 -34.89 7.29
N ASP A 264 3.14 -36.16 7.69
CA ASP A 264 1.89 -36.66 8.28
C ASP A 264 1.69 -36.23 9.73
N GLN A 265 2.70 -35.60 10.36
CA GLN A 265 2.56 -35.04 11.70
C GLN A 265 1.82 -33.70 11.73
N PHE A 266 1.50 -33.14 10.55
CA PHE A 266 0.78 -31.87 10.46
C PHE A 266 -0.74 -32.09 10.50
N PRO A 267 -1.46 -31.38 11.39
CA PRO A 267 -2.90 -31.53 11.51
C PRO A 267 -3.63 -30.96 10.29
N SER A 268 -4.79 -31.55 10.00
CA SER A 268 -5.76 -30.99 9.06
C SER A 268 -6.38 -29.68 9.58
N LEU A 269 -7.01 -28.90 8.68
CA LEU A 269 -7.70 -27.67 9.06
C LEU A 269 -8.80 -27.90 10.12
N GLU A 270 -9.51 -29.02 10.06
CA GLU A 270 -10.55 -29.38 11.04
C GLU A 270 -9.96 -29.68 12.42
N GLU A 271 -8.84 -30.41 12.47
CA GLU A 271 -8.11 -30.68 13.73
C GLU A 271 -7.52 -29.39 14.32
N LEU A 272 -7.03 -28.48 13.46
CA LEU A 272 -6.57 -27.17 13.89
C LEU A 272 -7.65 -26.34 14.58
N GLN A 273 -8.90 -26.39 14.13
CA GLN A 273 -9.98 -25.64 14.75
C GLN A 273 -10.24 -26.07 16.20
N ASN A 274 -10.03 -27.35 16.50
CA ASN A 274 -10.22 -27.93 17.83
C ASN A 274 -8.99 -27.85 18.75
N ASN A 275 -7.83 -27.46 18.20
CA ASN A 275 -6.59 -27.35 18.95
C ASN A 275 -6.56 -26.15 19.91
N SER A 276 -5.91 -26.35 21.05
CA SER A 276 -5.63 -25.27 22.01
C SER A 276 -4.70 -24.21 21.40
N ILE A 277 -4.77 -22.97 21.92
CA ILE A 277 -3.86 -21.88 21.52
C ILE A 277 -2.40 -22.30 21.71
N SER A 278 -2.07 -22.98 22.81
CA SER A 278 -0.70 -23.46 23.05
C SER A 278 -0.23 -24.48 22.01
N SER A 279 -1.10 -25.40 21.57
CA SER A 279 -0.78 -26.34 20.50
C SER A 279 -0.55 -25.62 19.16
N LYS A 280 -1.37 -24.60 18.87
CA LYS A 280 -1.23 -23.76 17.66
C LYS A 280 0.06 -22.94 17.67
N LEU A 281 0.44 -22.37 18.81
CA LEU A 281 1.71 -21.64 18.97
C LEU A 281 2.93 -22.56 18.82
N ASN A 282 2.87 -23.79 19.36
CA ASN A 282 3.93 -24.78 19.16
C ASN A 282 4.07 -25.18 17.68
N LEU A 283 2.94 -25.35 16.98
CA LEU A 283 2.95 -25.65 15.55
C LEU A 283 3.51 -24.49 14.72
N PHE A 284 3.11 -23.25 15.05
CA PHE A 284 3.67 -22.04 14.45
C PHE A 284 5.19 -22.00 14.58
N GLU A 285 5.70 -22.27 15.78
CA GLU A 285 7.13 -22.31 16.05
C GLU A 285 7.83 -23.42 15.28
N LYS A 286 7.27 -24.65 15.25
CA LYS A 286 7.78 -25.78 14.46
C LYS A 286 7.90 -25.42 12.97
N ILE A 287 6.93 -24.70 12.41
CA ILE A 287 6.95 -24.26 11.01
C ILE A 287 8.06 -23.22 10.79
N LEU A 288 8.23 -22.24 11.68
CA LEU A 288 9.27 -21.21 11.48
C LEU A 288 10.68 -21.70 11.80
N SER A 289 10.83 -22.76 12.59
CA SER A 289 12.14 -23.33 12.92
C SER A 289 12.56 -24.49 12.01
N HIS A 290 11.79 -24.84 10.97
CA HIS A 290 12.08 -26.02 10.14
C HIS A 290 13.44 -25.98 9.42
N LYS A 291 14.00 -24.78 9.20
CA LYS A 291 15.33 -24.58 8.59
C LYS A 291 16.45 -24.40 9.60
N ASP A 292 16.14 -24.27 10.89
CA ASP A 292 17.16 -24.17 11.92
C ASP A 292 17.85 -25.53 12.05
N SER A 293 19.01 -25.67 11.42
CA SER A 293 19.88 -26.85 11.49
C SER A 293 20.69 -26.92 12.78
N PHE A 294 20.67 -25.84 13.57
CA PHE A 294 21.27 -25.77 14.88
C PHE A 294 20.23 -26.26 15.88
N ASP A 295 20.51 -27.36 16.56
CA ASP A 295 19.74 -27.89 17.70
C ASP A 295 19.66 -26.84 18.81
N LEU A 296 18.82 -25.82 18.59
CA LEU A 296 18.55 -24.75 19.54
C LEU A 296 17.57 -25.30 20.56
N HIS A 297 18.14 -26.09 21.44
CA HIS A 297 17.58 -26.60 22.68
C HIS A 297 16.39 -27.54 22.50
N GLU A 298 16.68 -28.83 22.73
CA GLU A 298 15.69 -29.84 23.10
C GLU A 298 14.65 -29.28 24.10
N GLY A 299 13.48 -28.88 23.58
CA GLY A 299 12.26 -28.70 24.37
C GLY A 299 11.90 -27.31 24.91
N GLN A 300 12.62 -26.22 24.58
CA GLN A 300 12.23 -24.87 25.04
C GLN A 300 11.66 -23.97 23.93
N SER A 301 10.36 -23.70 24.01
CA SER A 301 9.66 -22.75 23.11
C SER A 301 10.15 -21.32 23.31
N HIS A 302 10.64 -20.68 22.25
CA HIS A 302 11.04 -19.27 22.19
C HIS A 302 9.88 -18.33 22.52
N LEU A 303 8.65 -18.70 22.13
CA LEU A 303 7.44 -17.96 22.50
C LEU A 303 7.20 -17.98 24.02
N LYS A 304 7.61 -19.03 24.72
CA LYS A 304 7.58 -19.09 26.20
C LYS A 304 8.74 -18.33 26.84
N VAL A 305 9.94 -18.42 26.26
CA VAL A 305 11.15 -17.79 26.80
C VAL A 305 11.09 -16.26 26.72
N PHE A 306 10.65 -15.72 25.58
CA PHE A 306 10.65 -14.27 25.34
C PHE A 306 9.26 -13.63 25.47
N GLY A 307 8.22 -14.43 25.67
CA GLY A 307 6.83 -14.02 25.52
C GLY A 307 6.38 -14.00 24.06
N THR A 308 5.07 -14.07 23.82
CA THR A 308 4.47 -14.22 22.48
C THR A 308 4.90 -13.12 21.53
N LYS A 309 4.84 -11.85 21.95
CA LYS A 309 5.16 -10.72 21.08
C LYS A 309 6.63 -10.67 20.64
N LYS A 310 7.57 -10.71 21.59
CA LYS A 310 9.00 -10.67 21.28
C LYS A 310 9.48 -11.98 20.64
N GLY A 311 8.94 -13.11 21.05
CA GLY A 311 9.21 -14.42 20.46
C GLY A 311 8.78 -14.50 18.99
N PHE A 312 7.65 -13.87 18.62
CA PHE A 312 7.23 -13.79 17.22
C PHE A 312 8.25 -13.01 16.35
N THR A 313 8.67 -11.82 16.80
CA THR A 313 9.69 -11.03 16.10
C THR A 313 11.02 -11.78 16.03
N PHE A 314 11.41 -12.47 17.11
CA PHE A 314 12.59 -13.34 17.15
C PHE A 314 12.55 -14.41 16.05
N LEU A 315 11.45 -15.18 15.98
CA LEU A 315 11.30 -16.26 15.00
C LEU A 315 11.35 -15.75 13.56
N ILE A 316 10.77 -14.58 13.29
CA ILE A 316 10.81 -13.98 11.95
C ILE A 316 12.23 -13.56 11.57
N LEU A 317 12.96 -12.90 12.47
CA LEU A 317 14.33 -12.48 12.21
C LEU A 317 15.26 -13.68 12.04
N ARG A 318 15.06 -14.71 12.86
CA ARG A 318 15.85 -15.95 12.77
C ARG A 318 15.54 -16.74 11.51
N TYR A 319 14.27 -16.83 11.11
CA TYR A 319 13.90 -17.43 9.84
C TYR A 319 14.42 -16.63 8.64
N PHE A 320 14.35 -15.29 8.70
CA PHE A 320 14.95 -14.42 7.70
C PHE A 320 16.46 -14.68 7.53
N LEU A 321 17.20 -14.84 8.63
CA LEU A 321 18.61 -15.21 8.58
C LEU A 321 18.80 -16.60 7.95
N SER A 322 18.04 -17.60 8.40
CA SER A 322 18.10 -18.97 7.85
C SER A 322 17.85 -19.01 6.34
N LEU A 323 16.93 -18.18 5.84
CA LEU A 323 16.64 -18.05 4.40
C LEU A 323 17.76 -17.40 3.59
N ASN A 324 18.57 -16.55 4.20
CA ASN A 324 19.48 -15.66 3.49
C ASN A 324 20.96 -15.91 3.79
N TRP A 325 21.27 -16.71 4.82
CA TRP A 325 22.63 -17.05 5.20
C TRP A 325 23.28 -17.98 4.18
N ASN A 326 24.44 -17.58 3.64
CA ASN A 326 25.19 -18.29 2.59
C ASN A 326 24.39 -18.65 1.33
N LEU A 327 23.24 -18.02 1.12
CA LEU A 327 22.36 -18.26 -0.01
C LEU A 327 22.20 -16.99 -0.81
N ASN A 328 21.32 -16.11 -0.32
CA ASN A 328 20.66 -15.16 -1.18
C ASN A 328 21.24 -13.76 -1.05
N LEU A 329 21.01 -13.10 0.08
CA LEU A 329 21.33 -11.68 0.19
C LEU A 329 22.80 -11.40 0.54
N CYS A 330 23.63 -12.42 0.79
CA CYS A 330 25.00 -12.29 1.31
C CYS A 330 25.05 -11.27 2.47
N LEU A 331 24.23 -11.52 3.49
CA LEU A 331 24.04 -10.58 4.60
C LEU A 331 25.35 -10.38 5.38
N THR A 332 25.68 -9.12 5.65
CA THR A 332 26.74 -8.79 6.60
C THR A 332 26.18 -8.72 8.02
N SER A 333 27.02 -8.99 9.02
CA SER A 333 26.65 -8.86 10.44
C SER A 333 26.11 -7.46 10.78
N ARG A 334 26.70 -6.40 10.22
CA ARG A 334 26.25 -5.01 10.37
C ARG A 334 24.82 -4.79 9.89
N GLU A 335 24.48 -5.33 8.73
CA GLU A 335 23.14 -5.25 8.16
C GLU A 335 22.12 -5.97 9.04
N VAL A 336 22.51 -7.12 9.60
CA VAL A 336 21.69 -7.90 10.52
C VAL A 336 21.48 -7.16 11.83
N TYR A 337 22.52 -6.57 12.41
CA TYR A 337 22.38 -5.75 13.61
C TYR A 337 21.49 -4.52 13.37
N ALA A 338 21.65 -3.82 12.24
CA ALA A 338 20.79 -2.70 11.89
C ALA A 338 19.32 -3.13 11.78
N LEU A 339 19.08 -4.28 11.15
CA LEU A 339 17.75 -4.85 11.00
C LEU A 339 17.13 -5.26 12.34
N ILE A 340 17.88 -5.97 13.20
CA ILE A 340 17.42 -6.36 14.54
C ILE A 340 17.12 -5.11 15.36
N ALA A 341 18.03 -4.12 15.35
CA ALA A 341 17.83 -2.88 16.08
C ALA A 341 16.56 -2.16 15.61
N TRP A 342 16.26 -2.18 14.30
CA TRP A 342 15.03 -1.62 13.76
C TRP A 342 13.79 -2.39 14.23
N THR A 343 13.81 -3.71 14.13
CA THR A 343 12.60 -4.55 14.28
C THR A 343 12.31 -4.99 15.71
N ALA A 344 13.31 -5.09 16.59
CA ALA A 344 13.17 -5.65 17.93
C ALA A 344 12.79 -4.61 19.01
N VAL A 345 12.84 -3.31 18.69
CA VAL A 345 12.49 -2.25 19.64
C VAL A 345 11.09 -1.72 19.32
N GLU A 346 10.28 -1.56 20.36
CA GLU A 346 9.14 -0.66 20.38
C GLU A 346 9.64 0.77 20.19
N HIS A 347 10.06 1.11 18.97
CA HIS A 347 10.62 2.42 18.70
C HIS A 347 9.51 3.44 18.93
N ASN A 348 9.86 4.48 19.68
CA ASN A 348 9.27 5.79 19.46
C ASN A 348 9.62 6.16 18.01
N ALA A 349 8.82 5.69 17.05
CA ALA A 349 9.07 5.82 15.61
C ALA A 349 9.42 7.26 15.23
N PHE A 350 8.93 8.21 16.03
CA PHE A 350 9.22 9.63 16.00
C PHE A 350 10.69 10.05 16.11
N GLU A 351 11.60 9.29 16.75
CA GLU A 351 13.00 9.71 16.84
C GLU A 351 13.74 9.53 15.51
N TYR A 352 13.58 8.37 14.84
CA TYR A 352 14.23 8.13 13.56
C TYR A 352 13.57 8.88 12.40
N LEU A 353 12.27 9.18 12.51
CA LEU A 353 11.53 10.01 11.56
C LEU A 353 12.10 11.44 11.46
N LYS A 354 12.84 11.92 12.46
CA LYS A 354 13.46 13.26 12.47
C LYS A 354 14.76 13.33 11.65
N PHE A 355 15.39 12.20 11.32
CA PHE A 355 16.65 12.21 10.57
C PHE A 355 16.41 12.31 9.06
N ASN A 356 17.14 13.20 8.38
CA ASN A 356 17.09 13.38 6.92
C ASN A 356 17.95 12.35 6.16
N ILE A 357 18.05 11.11 6.67
CA ILE A 357 18.87 10.05 6.07
C ILE A 357 18.05 9.30 5.01
N LEU A 358 18.59 9.19 3.78
CA LEU A 358 18.02 8.32 2.76
C LEU A 358 18.56 6.89 2.96
N PRO A 359 17.70 5.85 3.10
CA PRO A 359 18.17 4.48 3.14
C PRO A 359 18.79 4.09 1.80
N SER A 360 19.85 3.29 1.82
CA SER A 360 20.42 2.72 0.59
C SER A 360 19.42 1.74 -0.04
N SER A 361 19.58 1.47 -1.34
CA SER A 361 18.81 0.42 -2.04
C SER A 361 18.89 -0.92 -1.30
N ARG A 362 20.08 -1.25 -0.78
CA ARG A 362 20.31 -2.47 -0.02
C ARG A 362 19.53 -2.50 1.29
N CYS A 363 19.54 -1.43 2.10
CA CYS A 363 18.72 -1.36 3.32
C CYS A 363 17.23 -1.50 3.02
N LEU A 364 16.75 -0.87 1.93
CA LEU A 364 15.37 -0.99 1.47
C LEU A 364 15.03 -2.43 1.07
N THR A 365 15.93 -3.13 0.38
CA THR A 365 15.76 -4.54 0.01
C THR A 365 15.65 -5.42 1.26
N LEU A 366 16.58 -5.29 2.21
CA LEU A 366 16.58 -6.09 3.45
C LEU A 366 15.31 -5.87 4.27
N GLN A 367 14.93 -4.60 4.49
CA GLN A 367 13.70 -4.25 5.18
C GLN A 367 12.49 -4.85 4.47
N SER A 368 12.43 -4.76 3.15
CA SER A 368 11.30 -5.26 2.35
C SER A 368 11.15 -6.77 2.45
N TRP A 369 12.26 -7.52 2.43
CA TRP A 369 12.23 -8.97 2.61
C TRP A 369 11.65 -9.36 3.97
N VAL A 370 12.14 -8.71 5.04
CA VAL A 370 11.68 -8.98 6.40
C VAL A 370 10.22 -8.62 6.55
N GLN A 371 9.79 -7.48 5.99
CA GLN A 371 8.40 -7.05 6.03
C GLN A 371 7.47 -8.00 5.25
N ASN A 372 7.93 -8.54 4.12
CA ASN A 372 7.17 -9.50 3.32
C ASN A 372 7.03 -10.84 4.04
N LEU A 373 8.13 -11.36 4.57
CA LEU A 373 8.13 -12.54 5.42
C LEU A 373 7.19 -12.34 6.61
N TYR A 374 7.33 -11.23 7.32
CA TYR A 374 6.49 -10.89 8.47
C TYR A 374 5.01 -10.92 8.10
N ARG A 375 4.63 -10.35 6.96
CA ARG A 375 3.25 -10.36 6.49
C ARG A 375 2.77 -11.76 6.14
N ILE A 376 3.55 -12.55 5.42
CA ILE A 376 3.15 -13.93 5.07
C ILE A 376 2.91 -14.72 6.35
N VAL A 377 3.82 -14.62 7.30
CA VAL A 377 3.73 -15.30 8.59
C VAL A 377 2.57 -14.77 9.43
N TYR A 378 2.40 -13.45 9.57
CA TYR A 378 1.31 -12.86 10.35
C TYR A 378 -0.07 -13.12 9.71
N ALA A 379 -0.22 -12.76 8.44
CA ALA A 379 -1.52 -12.69 7.76
C ALA A 379 -1.98 -14.03 7.18
N PHE A 380 -1.08 -14.97 6.91
CA PHE A 380 -1.47 -16.30 6.43
C PHE A 380 -1.28 -17.32 7.54
N LEU A 381 -0.06 -17.50 8.06
CA LEU A 381 0.15 -18.54 9.08
C LEU A 381 -0.58 -18.25 10.39
N GLY A 382 -0.46 -17.02 10.90
CA GLY A 382 -1.18 -16.59 12.10
C GLY A 382 -2.70 -16.72 11.97
N ASN A 383 -3.25 -16.34 10.80
CA ASN A 383 -4.69 -16.40 10.55
C ASN A 383 -5.19 -17.83 10.36
N VAL A 384 -4.48 -18.68 9.61
CA VAL A 384 -4.83 -20.10 9.44
C VAL A 384 -4.85 -20.83 10.78
N LEU A 385 -3.89 -20.50 11.65
CA LEU A 385 -3.83 -21.07 13.00
C LEU A 385 -4.80 -20.39 13.98
N GLY A 386 -5.37 -19.24 13.64
CA GLY A 386 -6.25 -18.46 14.52
C GLY A 386 -5.53 -17.89 15.75
N ILE A 387 -4.29 -17.44 15.58
CA ILE A 387 -3.41 -16.91 16.65
C ILE A 387 -2.85 -15.52 16.31
N SER A 388 -3.30 -14.87 15.23
CA SER A 388 -2.80 -13.53 14.83
C SER A 388 -2.94 -12.48 15.93
N ASP A 389 -4.00 -12.57 16.74
CA ASP A 389 -4.25 -11.62 17.84
C ASP A 389 -3.23 -11.74 18.98
N GLU A 390 -2.49 -12.85 19.05
CA GLU A 390 -1.40 -13.05 20.02
C GLU A 390 -0.10 -12.35 19.59
N PHE A 391 -0.01 -11.93 18.33
CA PHE A 391 1.19 -11.36 17.72
C PHE A 391 1.06 -9.84 17.56
N PRO A 392 2.19 -9.10 17.57
CA PRO A 392 2.15 -7.68 17.26
C PRO A 392 1.63 -7.49 15.84
N PRO A 393 0.61 -6.65 15.60
CA PRO A 393 0.19 -6.33 14.25
C PRO A 393 1.31 -5.61 13.49
N PRO A 394 1.43 -5.77 12.16
CA PRO A 394 2.49 -5.14 11.38
C PRO A 394 2.64 -3.63 11.60
N LYS A 395 1.55 -2.91 11.90
CA LYS A 395 1.56 -1.48 12.20
C LYS A 395 2.35 -1.11 13.47
N GLU A 396 2.53 -2.01 14.42
CA GLU A 396 3.30 -1.76 15.65
C GLU A 396 4.80 -1.73 15.37
N LEU A 397 5.28 -2.57 14.44
CA LEU A 397 6.70 -2.62 14.06
C LEU A 397 7.04 -1.74 12.85
N PHE A 398 6.05 -1.50 11.99
CA PHE A 398 6.19 -0.76 10.74
C PHE A 398 5.16 0.37 10.69
N THR A 399 5.26 1.31 11.63
CA THR A 399 4.34 2.42 12.02
C THR A 399 3.82 3.35 10.93
N ALA A 400 4.14 3.13 9.66
CA ALA A 400 3.57 3.86 8.53
C ALA A 400 3.26 2.97 7.32
N SER A 401 3.28 1.65 7.46
CA SER A 401 3.07 0.74 6.33
C SER A 401 1.60 0.36 6.19
N ALA A 402 0.82 1.27 5.60
CA ALA A 402 -0.39 0.87 4.89
C ALA A 402 0.03 0.21 3.58
N TRP A 403 -0.49 -0.99 3.31
CA TRP A 403 -0.20 -1.72 2.08
C TRP A 403 -1.30 -1.45 1.06
N VAL A 404 -0.94 -0.88 -0.07
CA VAL A 404 -1.81 -0.76 -1.24
C VAL A 404 -1.09 -1.42 -2.40
N VAL A 405 -1.71 -2.43 -3.01
CA VAL A 405 -1.19 -3.01 -4.26
C VAL A 405 -1.70 -2.08 -5.37
N LEU A 406 -0.83 -1.22 -5.92
CA LEU A 406 -1.12 -0.54 -7.17
C LEU A 406 -0.20 -1.10 -8.24
N TYR A 407 -0.80 -1.51 -9.35
CA TYR A 407 -0.08 -1.86 -10.57
C TYR A 407 0.27 -0.56 -11.29
N THR A 408 1.55 -0.35 -11.61
CA THR A 408 2.02 0.88 -12.29
C THR A 408 2.53 0.54 -13.69
N SER A 409 2.26 1.37 -14.70
CA SER A 409 2.89 1.23 -16.01
C SER A 409 4.37 1.62 -15.93
N CYS A 410 5.25 0.85 -16.56
CA CYS A 410 6.68 1.13 -16.59
C CYS A 410 6.98 2.30 -17.55
N SER A 411 6.84 3.56 -17.08
CA SER A 411 7.55 4.68 -17.69
C SER A 411 8.90 4.85 -16.98
N SER A 412 9.97 4.85 -17.78
CA SER A 412 11.34 5.06 -17.32
C SER A 412 11.47 6.47 -16.75
N GLU A 413 11.60 6.60 -15.44
CA GLU A 413 11.95 7.88 -14.81
C GLU A 413 13.24 7.76 -14.02
N LYS A 414 14.15 8.69 -14.32
CA LYS A 414 15.43 8.89 -13.64
C LYS A 414 15.17 9.08 -12.15
N LEU A 415 15.73 8.18 -11.34
CA LEU A 415 15.78 8.33 -9.89
C LEU A 415 16.48 9.64 -9.53
N VAL A 416 15.80 10.48 -8.76
CA VAL A 416 16.29 11.79 -8.31
C VAL A 416 17.47 11.60 -7.35
N CYS A 417 18.56 12.34 -7.58
CA CYS A 417 19.74 12.31 -6.71
C CYS A 417 19.42 12.70 -5.25
N PRO A 418 20.05 12.07 -4.24
CA PRO A 418 19.79 12.37 -2.84
C PRO A 418 20.23 13.78 -2.40
N LYS A 419 19.54 14.33 -1.39
CA LYS A 419 19.99 15.49 -0.62
C LYS A 419 21.14 15.09 0.31
N HIS A 420 22.10 16.00 0.52
CA HIS A 420 23.23 15.79 1.44
C HIS A 420 22.74 15.63 2.90
N VAL A 421 23.25 14.61 3.59
CA VAL A 421 23.00 14.31 5.00
C VAL A 421 24.18 14.81 5.84
N ALA A 422 23.93 15.41 7.01
CA ALA A 422 25.00 15.82 7.91
C ALA A 422 25.61 14.61 8.65
N ILE A 423 26.94 14.59 8.82
CA ILE A 423 27.68 13.53 9.51
C ILE A 423 27.16 13.30 10.93
N GLU A 424 26.77 14.37 11.62
CA GLU A 424 26.22 14.33 12.98
C GLU A 424 24.90 13.56 13.06
N GLU A 425 24.04 13.66 12.04
CA GLU A 425 22.79 12.90 11.97
C GLU A 425 23.07 11.41 11.78
N MET A 426 24.06 11.07 10.95
CA MET A 426 24.49 9.68 10.75
C MET A 426 25.06 9.08 12.04
N GLN A 427 25.85 9.85 12.80
CA GLN A 427 26.42 9.41 14.08
C GLN A 427 25.35 9.19 15.15
N LYS A 428 24.35 10.07 15.24
CA LYS A 428 23.21 9.90 16.18
C LYS A 428 22.41 8.64 15.87
N ALA A 429 22.07 8.42 14.60
CA ALA A 429 21.36 7.21 14.17
C ALA A 429 22.16 5.94 14.52
N HIS A 430 23.47 5.96 14.27
CA HIS A 430 24.37 4.86 14.60
C HIS A 430 24.44 4.57 16.11
N GLN A 431 24.59 5.60 16.95
CA GLN A 431 24.61 5.44 18.41
C GLN A 431 23.32 4.79 18.93
N CYS A 432 22.18 5.13 18.33
CA CYS A 432 20.90 4.53 18.70
C CYS A 432 20.84 3.04 18.34
N VAL A 433 21.38 2.62 17.19
CA VAL A 433 21.52 1.20 16.82
C VAL A 433 22.42 0.47 17.81
N VAL A 434 23.59 1.01 18.13
CA VAL A 434 24.55 0.38 19.07
C VAL A 434 23.91 0.19 20.45
N LYS A 435 23.32 1.26 20.99
CA LYS A 435 22.64 1.22 22.29
C LYS A 435 21.53 0.17 22.31
N THR A 436 20.74 0.10 21.25
CA THR A 436 19.67 -0.88 21.09
C THR A 436 20.19 -2.32 21.14
N ILE A 437 21.27 -2.61 20.41
CA ILE A 437 21.86 -3.95 20.37
C ILE A 437 22.43 -4.34 21.73
N GLN A 438 23.05 -3.39 22.45
CA GLN A 438 23.55 -3.62 23.81
C GLN A 438 22.42 -3.89 24.80
N GLU A 439 21.32 -3.13 24.73
CA GLU A 439 20.15 -3.34 25.61
C GLU A 439 19.43 -4.67 25.36
N ASN A 440 19.62 -5.28 24.18
CA ASN A 440 18.99 -6.55 23.78
C ASN A 440 20.02 -7.65 23.50
N GLU A 441 21.20 -7.59 24.14
CA GLU A 441 22.34 -8.45 23.83
C GLU A 441 22.00 -9.95 23.81
N ASP A 442 21.29 -10.45 24.83
CA ASP A 442 20.93 -11.87 24.92
C ASP A 442 19.99 -12.33 23.79
N LEU A 443 19.04 -11.47 23.41
CA LEU A 443 18.14 -11.73 22.29
C LEU A 443 18.91 -11.74 20.97
N VAL A 444 19.76 -10.74 20.76
CA VAL A 444 20.58 -10.60 19.54
C VAL A 444 21.51 -11.80 19.39
N LYS A 445 22.22 -12.20 20.45
CA LYS A 445 23.07 -13.39 20.46
C LYS A 445 22.31 -14.63 20.02
N LYS A 446 21.11 -14.85 20.56
CA LYS A 446 20.25 -15.99 20.18
C LYS A 446 19.71 -15.90 18.75
N ILE A 447 19.52 -14.70 18.19
CA ILE A 447 19.09 -14.54 16.79
C ILE A 447 20.22 -14.92 15.84
N ILE A 448 21.45 -14.47 16.13
CA ILE A 448 22.59 -14.64 15.22
C ILE A 448 23.37 -15.94 15.47
N ASP A 449 23.07 -16.67 16.54
CA ASP A 449 23.77 -17.91 16.89
C ASP A 449 23.71 -18.93 15.75
N GLY A 450 24.86 -19.53 15.44
CA GLY A 450 25.08 -20.38 14.27
C GLY A 450 25.34 -19.64 12.95
N PHE A 451 25.09 -18.32 12.88
CA PHE A 451 25.30 -17.50 11.69
C PHE A 451 26.53 -16.60 11.81
N PHE A 452 26.62 -15.79 12.87
CA PHE A 452 27.72 -14.84 13.07
C PHE A 452 28.30 -14.94 14.48
N SER A 453 29.58 -14.61 14.65
CA SER A 453 30.12 -14.31 15.97
C SER A 453 29.57 -12.97 16.45
N PHE A 454 29.06 -12.94 17.68
CA PHE A 454 28.65 -11.68 18.31
C PHE A 454 29.88 -10.79 18.56
N ASP A 455 30.01 -9.72 17.78
CA ASP A 455 31.10 -8.76 17.90
C ASP A 455 30.59 -7.31 17.77
N LEU A 456 30.48 -6.62 18.90
CA LEU A 456 30.10 -5.21 18.97
C LEU A 456 31.16 -4.29 18.36
N THR A 457 32.40 -4.74 18.15
CA THR A 457 33.44 -3.92 17.53
C THR A 457 33.19 -3.72 16.03
N GLU A 458 32.42 -4.58 15.39
CA GLU A 458 31.94 -4.42 14.01
C GLU A 458 30.96 -3.25 13.87
N LEU A 459 30.35 -2.81 14.97
CA LEU A 459 29.48 -1.65 15.04
C LEU A 459 30.23 -0.37 15.45
N LYS A 460 31.56 -0.27 15.29
CA LYS A 460 32.30 0.98 15.53
C LYS A 460 32.14 1.96 14.35
N ALA A 461 31.92 3.24 14.67
CA ALA A 461 31.49 4.30 13.76
C ALA A 461 32.42 4.63 12.57
N THR A 462 33.68 4.18 12.58
CA THR A 462 34.68 4.57 11.58
C THR A 462 34.41 4.05 10.17
N ASP A 463 33.62 2.98 10.03
CA ASP A 463 33.44 2.30 8.74
C ASP A 463 32.07 2.54 8.09
N TRP A 464 31.15 3.27 8.74
CA TRP A 464 29.82 3.58 8.18
C TRP A 464 29.82 4.86 7.33
N ALA A 465 30.95 5.58 7.30
CA ALA A 465 31.12 6.86 6.62
C ALA A 465 31.66 6.75 5.17
N TYR A 466 31.88 5.54 4.66
CA TYR A 466 32.52 5.34 3.36
C TYR A 466 31.79 4.33 2.50
N HIS A 467 30.90 4.82 1.63
CA HIS A 467 30.82 4.42 0.24
C HIS A 467 30.34 5.65 -0.56
N LYS A 468 31.28 6.28 -1.26
CA LYS A 468 31.04 7.35 -2.23
C LYS A 468 30.39 6.81 -3.48
#